data_AF-N1R2E8-F1
#
_entry.id   AF-N1R2E8-F1
#
_cell.length_a   1.000
_cell.length_b   1.000
_cell.length_c   1.000
_cell.angle_alpha   90.00
_cell.angle_beta   90.00
_cell.angle_gamma   90.00
#
_symmetry.space_group_name_H-M   'P 1'
#
loop_
_entity.id
_entity.type
_entity.pdbx_description
1 polymer ?
#
loop_
_entity_poly.entity_id
_entity_poly.type
_entity_poly.pdbx_seq_one_letter_code
_entity_poly.pdbx_strand_id
1 'polypeptide(L)' 'MGARAPVTVTSDAYEAVRDAHAVCILTEWDEFRSLDCWRMYNVMQKPAFVFAVAGFIIYAIGKPLDQAQWLKVMPAVA' A
#
# COMPACT_ATOMS: atom_id res chain seq x y z
N MET A 1 25.37 -15.48 3.70
CA MET A 1 24.19 -14.60 3.47
C MET A 1 24.57 -13.21 3.93
N GLY A 2 24.70 -12.24 3.03
CA GLY A 2 25.04 -10.86 3.41
C GLY A 2 23.88 -10.22 4.14
N ALA A 3 24.10 -9.76 5.38
CA ALA A 3 23.10 -9.00 6.11
C ALA A 3 22.85 -7.67 5.37
N ARG A 4 21.59 -7.42 4.97
CA ARG A 4 21.18 -6.10 4.49
C ARG A 4 21.33 -5.09 5.63
N ALA A 5 21.72 -3.87 5.31
CA ALA A 5 21.72 -2.78 6.28
C ALA A 5 20.31 -2.65 6.89
N PRO A 6 20.19 -2.37 8.21
CA PRO A 6 18.90 -2.29 8.90
C PRO A 6 18.01 -1.16 8.36
N VAL A 7 18.61 -0.18 7.68
CA VAL A 7 17.92 0.94 7.01
C VAL A 7 18.58 1.17 5.65
N THR A 8 17.75 1.39 4.64
CA THR A 8 18.16 1.80 3.29
C THR A 8 17.39 3.05 2.89
N VAL A 9 18.06 3.97 2.22
CA VAL A 9 17.45 5.20 1.67
C VAL A 9 17.57 5.15 0.16
N THR A 10 16.51 5.54 -0.54
CA THR A 10 16.48 5.69 -2.00
C THR A 10 15.77 6.97 -2.37
N SER A 11 16.08 7.51 -3.54
CA SER A 11 15.42 8.67 -4.14
C SER A 11 14.22 8.29 -5.01
N ASP A 12 13.90 7.00 -5.16
CA ASP A 12 12.81 6.49 -6.00
C ASP A 12 11.81 5.67 -5.17
N ALA A 13 10.54 6.09 -5.20
CA ALA A 13 9.46 5.47 -4.44
C ALA A 13 9.15 4.02 -4.90
N TYR A 14 9.31 3.71 -6.19
CA TYR A 14 9.10 2.37 -6.73
C TYR A 14 10.24 1.41 -6.34
N GLU A 15 11.46 1.93 -6.18
CA GLU A 15 12.56 1.15 -5.60
C GLU A 15 12.34 0.89 -4.12
N ALA A 16 11.83 1.89 -3.37
CA ALA A 16 11.57 1.77 -1.94
C ALA A 16 10.56 0.66 -1.61
N VAL A 17 9.58 0.42 -2.49
CA VAL A 17 8.54 -0.60 -2.30
C VAL A 17 8.85 -1.93 -2.98
N ARG A 18 9.97 -2.05 -3.71
CA ARG A 18 10.37 -3.30 -4.35
C ARG A 18 10.64 -4.37 -3.28
N ASP A 19 10.00 -5.52 -3.42
CA ASP A 19 10.02 -6.61 -2.45
C ASP A 19 9.50 -6.25 -1.05
N ALA A 20 8.86 -5.09 -0.87
CA ALA A 20 8.28 -4.70 0.40
C ALA A 20 6.94 -5.44 0.62
N HIS A 21 6.68 -5.85 1.86
CA HIS A 21 5.36 -6.37 2.27
C HIS A 21 4.36 -5.25 2.53
N ALA A 22 4.85 -4.09 2.96
CA ALA A 22 4.04 -2.94 3.30
C ALA A 22 4.75 -1.63 2.95
N VAL A 23 3.97 -0.60 2.65
CA VAL A 23 4.43 0.78 2.50
C VAL A 23 3.64 1.69 3.41
N CYS A 24 4.33 2.66 4.03
CA CYS A 24 3.72 3.66 4.89
C CYS A 24 4.07 5.06 4.39
N ILE A 25 3.07 5.83 3.99
CA ILE A 25 3.20 7.22 3.57
C ILE A 25 2.98 8.10 4.81
N LEU A 26 4.08 8.65 5.34
CA LEU A 26 4.11 9.40 6.61
C LEU A 26 4.02 10.92 6.44
N THR A 27 4.07 11.41 5.21
CA THR A 27 4.06 12.85 4.88
C THR A 27 3.16 13.09 3.68
N GLU A 28 2.47 14.22 3.65
CA GLU A 28 1.48 14.56 2.61
C GLU A 28 2.07 15.34 1.42
N TRP A 29 3.23 14.93 0.91
CA TRP A 29 3.80 15.55 -0.29
C TRP A 29 2.89 15.30 -1.51
N ASP A 30 2.66 16.36 -2.29
CA ASP A 30 1.83 16.30 -3.50
C ASP A 30 2.29 15.23 -4.50
N GLU A 31 3.60 14.96 -4.54
CA GLU A 31 4.22 13.92 -5.37
C GLU A 31 3.65 12.53 -5.10
N PHE A 32 3.21 12.22 -3.88
CA PHE A 32 2.64 10.92 -3.56
C PHE A 32 1.21 10.74 -4.07
N ARG A 33 0.52 11.84 -4.41
CA ARG A 33 -0.84 11.80 -5.00
C ARG A 33 -0.82 11.36 -6.47
N SER A 34 0.33 11.50 -7.14
CA SER A 34 0.51 11.16 -8.57
C SER A 34 1.24 9.83 -8.79
N LEU A 35 1.58 9.09 -7.73
CA LEU A 35 2.22 7.78 -7.86
C LEU A 35 1.28 6.74 -8.47
N ASP A 36 1.84 5.87 -9.31
CA ASP A 36 1.14 4.73 -9.86
C ASP A 36 1.10 3.58 -8.84
N CYS A 37 0.05 3.56 -8.02
CA CYS A 37 -0.18 2.53 -7.02
C CYS A 37 -0.24 1.12 -7.61
N TRP A 38 -0.64 0.95 -8.88
CA TRP A 38 -0.70 -0.35 -9.53
C TRP A 38 0.70 -0.86 -9.85
N ARG A 39 1.56 0.02 -10.36
CA ARG A 39 2.98 -0.27 -10.57
C ARG A 39 3.68 -0.61 -9.25
N MET A 40 3.42 0.15 -8.18
CA MET A 40 3.95 -0.15 -6.85
C MET A 40 3.52 -1.54 -6.38
N TYR A 41 2.22 -1.84 -6.48
CA TYR A 41 1.70 -3.14 -6.09
C TYR A 41 2.41 -4.26 -6.85
N ASN A 42 2.58 -4.19 -8.17
CA ASN A 42 3.19 -5.28 -8.95
C ASN A 42 4.62 -5.65 -8.51
N VAL A 43 5.37 -4.72 -7.89
CA VAL A 43 6.74 -4.98 -7.41
C VAL A 43 6.82 -5.31 -5.91
N MET A 44 5.70 -5.26 -5.19
CA MET A 44 5.61 -5.61 -3.76
C MET A 44 5.32 -7.09 -3.52
N GLN A 45 5.79 -7.63 -2.40
CA GLN A 45 5.49 -8.99 -1.94
C GLN A 45 4.00 -9.14 -1.60
N LYS A 46 3.46 -10.35 -1.78
CA LYS A 46 2.03 -10.65 -1.56
C LYS A 46 1.81 -11.44 -0.27
N PRO A 47 0.77 -11.09 0.52
CA PRO A 47 -0.14 -9.94 0.37
C PRO A 47 0.57 -8.60 0.62
N ALA A 48 0.15 -7.53 -0.09
CA ALA A 48 0.74 -6.20 0.02
C ALA A 48 -0.18 -5.24 0.79
N PHE A 49 0.41 -4.37 1.61
CA PHE A 49 -0.32 -3.42 2.46
C PHE A 49 0.14 -1.98 2.24
N VAL A 50 -0.82 -1.05 2.18
CA VAL A 50 -0.56 0.40 2.06
C VAL A 50 -1.19 1.11 3.25
N PHE A 51 -0.39 1.91 3.97
CA PHE A 51 -0.82 2.76 5.08
C PHE A 51 -0.54 4.23 4.74
N ALA A 52 -1.50 5.13 4.99
CA ALA A 52 -1.33 6.56 4.72
C ALA A 52 -1.85 7.40 5.89
N VAL A 53 -1.13 8.46 6.25
CA VAL A 53 -1.45 9.35 7.38
C VAL A 53 -2.63 10.29 7.14
N ALA A 54 -2.99 10.56 5.89
CA ALA A 54 -4.09 11.46 5.51
C ALA A 54 -5.50 10.91 5.79
N GLY A 55 -5.60 9.82 6.55
CA GLY A 55 -6.81 9.04 6.81
C GLY A 55 -6.55 7.59 6.46
N PHE A 56 -6.77 6.68 7.41
CA PHE A 56 -6.52 5.25 7.29
C PHE A 56 -7.35 4.63 6.14
N ILE A 57 -6.82 4.67 4.92
CA ILE A 57 -7.33 3.87 3.81
C ILE A 57 -6.37 2.69 3.65
N ILE A 58 -6.77 1.54 4.19
CA ILE A 58 -6.04 0.27 4.02
C ILE A 58 -6.53 -0.36 2.71
N TYR A 59 -5.72 -0.32 1.66
CA TYR A 59 -5.95 -1.15 0.47
C TYR A 59 -5.26 -2.49 0.66
N ALA A 60 -6.04 -3.54 0.93
CA ALA A 60 -5.60 -4.92 0.72
C ALA A 60 -5.72 -5.22 -0.77
N ILE A 61 -4.70 -4.85 -1.55
CA ILE A 61 -4.71 -5.18 -2.98
C ILE A 61 -4.44 -6.69 -3.07
N GLY A 62 -5.43 -7.44 -3.57
CA GLY A 62 -5.39 -8.91 -3.61
C GLY A 62 -6.74 -9.58 -3.84
N LYS A 63 -7.86 -8.88 -3.56
CA LYS A 63 -9.17 -9.19 -4.12
C LYS A 63 -9.88 -7.87 -4.45
N PRO A 64 -10.67 -7.80 -5.54
CA PRO A 64 -11.56 -6.66 -5.71
C PRO A 64 -12.48 -6.62 -4.50
N LEU A 65 -12.40 -5.58 -3.67
CA LEU A 65 -13.60 -5.13 -2.97
C LEU A 65 -14.47 -4.58 -4.10
N ASP A 66 -15.29 -5.45 -4.70
CA ASP A 66 -16.46 -4.94 -5.39
C ASP A 66 -17.24 -4.15 -4.34
N GLN A 67 -17.22 -2.82 -4.49
CA GLN A 67 -17.89 -1.91 -3.58
C GLN A 67 -19.41 -2.19 -3.54
N ALA A 68 -19.95 -2.94 -4.50
CA ALA A 68 -21.34 -3.40 -4.51
C ALA A 68 -21.57 -4.74 -3.79
N GLN A 69 -20.52 -5.53 -3.49
CA GLN A 69 -20.65 -6.85 -2.87
C GLN A 69 -20.51 -6.80 -1.34
N TRP A 70 -19.68 -5.93 -0.77
CA TRP A 70 -19.55 -5.77 0.69
C TRP A 70 -20.81 -5.18 1.35
N LEU A 71 -21.53 -4.29 0.66
CA LEU A 71 -22.81 -3.72 1.13
C LEU A 71 -23.90 -4.80 1.32
N LYS A 72 -23.81 -5.93 0.60
CA LYS A 72 -24.78 -7.03 0.69
C LYS A 72 -24.55 -7.96 1.89
N VAL A 73 -23.38 -7.87 2.55
CA VAL A 73 -22.98 -8.76 3.64
C VAL A 73 -22.87 -8.04 4.99
N MET A 74 -23.15 -6.74 5.05
CA MET A 74 -23.27 -6.04 6.33
C MET A 74 -24.59 -6.42 6.99
N PRO A 75 -24.60 -7.03 8.20
CA PRO A 75 -25.79 -6.95 9.02
C PRO A 75 -26.00 -5.46 9.31
N ALA A 76 -27.20 -4.95 9.01
CA ALA A 76 -27.54 -3.56 9.25
C ALA A 76 -27.14 -3.19 10.68
N VAL A 77 -26.26 -2.20 10.83
CA VAL A 77 -26.07 -1.56 12.13
C VAL A 77 -27.41 -0.91 12.47
N ALA A 78 -28.02 -1.40 13.54
CA ALA A 78 -29.23 -0.84 14.12
C ALA A 78 -28.96 0.55 14.70
#